data_AF-A0A1B9YA78-F1
#
_entry.id   AF-A0A1B9YA78-F1
#
_cell.length_a   1.000
_cell.length_b   1.000
_cell.length_c   1.000
_cell.angle_alpha   90.00
_cell.angle_beta   90.00
_cell.angle_gamma   90.00
#
_symmetry.space_group_name_H-M   'P 1'
#
loop_
_entity.id
_entity.type
_entity.pdbx_description
1 polymer ?
#
loop_
_entity_poly.entity_id
_entity_poly.type
_entity_poly.pdbx_seq_one_letter_code
_entity_poly.pdbx_strand_id
1 'polypeptide(L)'
;MKLKKYLLICLVLFSANIYSQNKNLVGKWILDKVKLSDGSNLQINNPEYSTNLNYIIEPNSIKIADLKFDADFSGNQIKTQYRNINYVIKDDYLITQEGKKGKIYYFLKSDDFVEKYPYFSLKETKRDNTIVYIANNLSDYIFDNDLSFEDFMSQNRMLRDRPSKSFDNLYFKIEFILTKNNKIKDIKIIKSIDTAYDNDYISTLKKSEKFFKNISEKDLLITKDVNHLKWANDLTNTDEKKLYILRAKGMEYYNSNDFEKAIEIFFEIENLKIKDNRFNTFIKDSRIKLGISLLATGKNEAACNTFNKVGNKTDFDIRNFLIDFCSN
;
A
#
# COMPACT_ATOMS: atom_id res chain seq x y z
N MET A 1 -55.08 3.23 45.60
CA MET A 1 -55.14 3.17 44.12
C MET A 1 -53.93 3.90 43.56
N LYS A 2 -53.06 3.16 42.87
CA LYS A 2 -52.18 3.57 41.75
C LYS A 2 -51.43 4.91 41.85
N LEU A 3 -50.27 4.91 42.51
CA LEU A 3 -49.24 5.92 42.22
C LEU A 3 -47.82 5.36 42.44
N LYS A 4 -47.46 4.25 41.79
CA LYS A 4 -46.08 3.70 41.87
C LYS A 4 -45.72 2.70 40.76
N LYS A 5 -46.34 2.81 39.57
CA LYS A 5 -46.10 1.89 38.44
C LYS A 5 -45.73 2.54 37.10
N TYR A 6 -45.56 3.86 37.04
CA TYR A 6 -45.28 4.55 35.77
C TYR A 6 -43.84 5.06 35.61
N LEU A 7 -42.95 4.87 36.59
CA LEU A 7 -41.57 5.36 36.48
C LEU A 7 -40.58 4.35 35.86
N LEU A 8 -41.03 3.14 35.49
CA LEU A 8 -40.15 2.10 34.92
C LEU A 8 -40.29 1.96 33.39
N ILE A 9 -41.15 2.75 32.74
CA ILE A 9 -41.36 2.67 31.28
C ILE A 9 -40.60 3.77 30.53
N CYS A 10 -40.16 4.84 31.20
CA CYS A 10 -39.30 5.87 30.57
C CYS A 10 -37.80 5.54 30.57
N LEU A 11 -37.35 4.51 31.30
CA LEU A 11 -35.93 4.13 31.37
C LEU A 11 -35.50 3.12 30.30
N VAL A 12 -36.43 2.55 29.53
CA VAL A 12 -36.13 1.61 28.43
C VAL A 12 -36.03 2.32 27.07
N LEU A 13 -36.38 3.61 26.99
CA LEU A 13 -36.26 4.40 25.76
C LEU A 13 -34.89 5.10 25.59
N PHE A 14 -33.96 4.95 26.55
CA PHE A 14 -32.65 5.62 26.52
C PHE A 14 -31.45 4.71 26.22
N SER A 15 -31.66 3.44 25.86
CA SER A 15 -30.59 2.50 25.53
C SER A 15 -30.72 1.91 24.13
N ALA A 16 -30.97 2.77 23.15
CA ALA A 16 -30.86 2.44 21.74
C ALA A 16 -30.28 3.62 20.96
N ASN A 17 -29.12 4.14 21.38
CA ASN A 17 -28.13 4.53 20.37
C ASN A 17 -27.68 3.24 19.67
N ILE A 18 -28.58 2.64 18.88
CA ILE A 18 -28.23 1.62 17.92
C ILE A 18 -27.44 2.41 16.89
N TYR A 19 -26.12 2.40 17.05
CA TYR A 19 -25.19 2.80 16.01
C TYR A 19 -25.64 2.08 14.74
N SER A 20 -26.27 2.83 13.83
CA SER A 20 -26.83 2.30 12.58
C SER A 20 -25.71 2.09 11.56
N GLN A 21 -24.58 1.54 11.99
CA GLN A 21 -23.57 1.10 11.06
C GLN A 21 -24.09 -0.17 10.40
N ASN A 22 -24.15 -0.15 9.07
CA ASN A 22 -24.47 -1.35 8.30
C ASN A 22 -23.39 -2.40 8.59
N LYS A 23 -23.75 -3.52 9.23
CA LYS A 23 -22.80 -4.61 9.54
C LYS A 23 -22.05 -5.13 8.30
N ASN A 24 -22.65 -4.99 7.11
CA ASN A 24 -22.02 -5.40 5.86
C ASN A 24 -20.83 -4.52 5.47
N LEU A 25 -20.75 -3.29 6.00
CA LEU A 25 -19.68 -2.32 5.74
C LEU A 25 -18.38 -2.65 6.51
N VAL A 26 -18.47 -3.36 7.64
CA VAL A 26 -17.31 -3.71 8.46
C VAL A 26 -16.39 -4.69 7.71
N GLY A 27 -15.09 -4.47 7.78
CA GLY A 27 -14.07 -5.34 7.18
C GLY A 27 -13.00 -4.60 6.40
N LYS A 28 -12.12 -5.38 5.76
CA LYS A 28 -11.06 -4.88 4.87
C LYS A 28 -11.56 -4.83 3.42
N TRP A 29 -11.50 -3.64 2.84
CA TRP A 29 -11.94 -3.32 1.49
C TRP A 29 -10.75 -2.90 0.63
N ILE A 30 -10.58 -3.53 -0.52
CA ILE A 30 -9.43 -3.38 -1.41
C ILE A 30 -9.86 -2.68 -2.68
N LEU A 31 -9.14 -1.65 -3.09
CA LEU A 31 -9.43 -0.94 -4.34
C LEU A 31 -9.23 -1.86 -5.55
N ASP A 32 -10.32 -2.11 -6.25
CA ASP A 32 -10.34 -2.82 -7.53
C ASP A 32 -10.02 -1.86 -8.68
N LYS A 33 -10.78 -0.76 -8.76
CA LYS A 33 -10.67 0.22 -9.84
C LYS A 33 -11.26 1.58 -9.46
N VAL A 34 -10.86 2.58 -10.23
CA VAL A 34 -11.40 3.95 -10.16
C VAL A 34 -11.96 4.32 -11.52
N LYS A 35 -13.15 4.94 -11.53
CA LYS A 35 -13.80 5.46 -12.73
C LYS A 35 -14.10 6.94 -12.59
N LEU A 36 -14.30 7.61 -13.72
CA LEU A 36 -14.91 8.93 -13.72
C LEU A 36 -16.42 8.85 -13.43
N SER A 37 -17.01 9.95 -12.98
CA SER A 37 -18.43 10.03 -12.63
C SER A 37 -19.38 9.78 -13.81
N ASP A 38 -18.90 9.95 -15.05
CA ASP A 38 -19.61 9.59 -16.29
C ASP A 38 -19.49 8.09 -16.64
N GLY A 39 -18.76 7.32 -15.82
CA GLY A 39 -18.51 5.90 -16.01
C GLY A 39 -17.29 5.55 -16.85
N SER A 40 -16.59 6.54 -17.42
CA SER A 40 -15.38 6.32 -18.21
C SER A 40 -14.21 5.85 -17.33
N ASN A 41 -13.22 5.20 -17.96
CA ASN A 41 -11.98 4.85 -17.28
C ASN A 41 -11.10 6.10 -17.08
N LEU A 42 -10.19 6.02 -16.11
CA LEU A 42 -9.12 7.00 -15.97
C LEU A 42 -8.15 6.93 -17.16
N GLN A 43 -7.52 8.06 -17.48
CA GLN A 43 -6.36 8.06 -18.37
C GLN A 43 -5.22 7.25 -17.75
N ILE A 44 -4.44 6.55 -18.58
CA ILE A 44 -3.36 5.64 -18.13
C ILE A 44 -2.25 6.33 -17.32
N ASN A 45 -2.03 7.62 -17.55
CA ASN A 45 -1.05 8.43 -16.81
C ASN A 45 -1.62 9.03 -15.51
N ASN A 46 -2.90 8.77 -15.19
CA ASN A 46 -3.49 9.19 -13.94
C ASN A 46 -2.83 8.42 -12.77
N PRO A 47 -2.38 9.11 -11.70
CA PRO A 47 -1.75 8.44 -10.55
C PRO A 47 -2.61 7.39 -9.85
N GLU A 48 -3.94 7.46 -9.99
CA GLU A 48 -4.88 6.50 -9.39
C GLU A 48 -5.29 5.37 -10.36
N TYR A 49 -4.70 5.30 -11.57
CA TYR A 49 -5.00 4.23 -12.52
C TYR A 49 -4.65 2.85 -11.94
N SER A 50 -3.47 2.74 -11.30
CA SER A 50 -3.02 1.56 -10.57
C SER A 50 -2.39 2.02 -9.26
N THR A 51 -3.10 1.83 -8.15
CA THR A 51 -2.63 2.28 -6.83
C THR A 51 -3.05 1.31 -5.74
N ASN A 52 -2.26 1.24 -4.67
CA ASN A 52 -2.64 0.52 -3.47
C ASN A 52 -3.47 1.43 -2.56
N LEU A 53 -4.78 1.19 -2.52
CA LEU A 53 -5.67 1.83 -1.57
C LEU A 53 -6.55 0.76 -0.94
N ASN A 54 -6.65 0.79 0.37
CA ASN A 54 -7.56 -0.06 1.12
C ASN A 54 -8.22 0.74 2.25
N TYR A 55 -9.41 0.27 2.64
CA TYR A 55 -10.07 0.68 3.86
C TYR A 55 -10.14 -0.48 4.84
N ILE A 56 -9.91 -0.23 6.13
CA ILE A 56 -10.29 -1.14 7.21
C ILE A 56 -11.37 -0.43 8.02
N ILE A 57 -12.61 -0.88 7.88
CA ILE A 57 -13.77 -0.25 8.53
C ILE A 57 -14.13 -1.05 9.78
N GLU A 58 -14.18 -0.35 10.92
CA GLU A 58 -14.57 -0.85 12.24
C GLU A 58 -15.79 -0.08 12.77
N PRO A 59 -16.45 -0.50 13.87
CA PRO A 59 -17.66 0.13 14.38
C PRO A 59 -17.66 1.65 14.52
N ASN A 60 -16.52 2.25 14.89
CA ASN A 60 -16.38 3.69 15.11
C ASN A 60 -15.06 4.25 14.52
N SER A 61 -14.41 3.50 13.62
CA SER A 61 -13.13 3.90 13.07
C SER A 61 -13.00 3.44 11.63
N ILE A 62 -12.17 4.14 10.87
CA ILE A 62 -11.73 3.71 9.55
C ILE A 62 -10.22 3.89 9.46
N LYS A 63 -9.52 2.87 8.96
CA LYS A 63 -8.15 3.05 8.47
C LYS A 63 -8.19 3.29 6.96
N ILE A 64 -7.55 4.35 6.49
CA ILE A 64 -7.39 4.66 5.07
C ILE A 64 -5.90 4.64 4.77
N ALA A 65 -5.46 3.71 3.92
CA ALA A 65 -4.03 3.50 3.65
C ALA A 65 -3.22 3.41 4.96
N ASP A 66 -3.67 2.53 5.87
CA ASP A 66 -3.09 2.23 7.19
C ASP A 66 -3.11 3.36 8.25
N LEU A 67 -3.59 4.55 7.92
CA LEU A 67 -3.80 5.63 8.89
C LEU A 67 -5.19 5.54 9.52
N LYS A 68 -5.24 5.48 10.86
CA LYS A 68 -6.49 5.36 11.63
C LYS A 68 -7.16 6.71 11.84
N PHE A 69 -8.47 6.75 11.63
CA PHE A 69 -9.34 7.89 11.90
C PHE A 69 -10.55 7.43 12.70
N ASP A 70 -10.94 8.23 13.70
CA ASP A 70 -12.27 8.13 14.28
C ASP A 70 -13.30 8.46 13.20
N ALA A 71 -14.39 7.70 13.18
CA ALA A 71 -15.39 7.79 12.13
C ALA A 71 -16.82 7.71 12.67
N ASP A 72 -17.66 8.64 12.21
CA ASP A 72 -19.10 8.63 12.41
C ASP A 72 -19.79 8.06 11.16
N PHE A 73 -20.63 7.05 11.38
CA PHE A 73 -21.39 6.39 10.32
C PHE A 73 -22.84 6.87 10.36
N SER A 74 -23.26 7.62 9.34
CA SER A 74 -24.61 8.19 9.26
C SER A 74 -25.23 7.94 7.88
N GLY A 75 -26.24 7.07 7.82
CA GLY A 75 -26.83 6.64 6.57
C GLY A 75 -25.77 6.08 5.61
N ASN A 76 -25.67 6.71 4.44
CA ASN A 76 -24.76 6.43 3.33
C ASN A 76 -23.50 7.31 3.34
N GLN A 77 -23.08 7.79 4.51
CA GLN A 77 -21.86 8.58 4.69
C GLN A 77 -20.98 8.02 5.81
N ILE A 78 -19.66 8.02 5.56
CA ILE A 78 -18.60 7.86 6.56
C ILE A 78 -17.98 9.24 6.75
N LYS A 79 -18.02 9.77 7.96
CA LYS A 79 -17.45 11.08 8.30
C LYS A 79 -16.27 10.89 9.23
N THR A 80 -15.14 11.47 8.88
CA THR A 80 -13.99 11.62 9.77
C THR A 80 -13.77 13.10 10.04
N GLN A 81 -12.84 13.44 10.95
CA GLN A 81 -12.44 14.83 11.19
C GLN A 81 -11.95 15.57 9.92
N TYR A 82 -11.54 14.86 8.87
CA TYR A 82 -10.96 15.46 7.66
C TYR A 82 -11.76 15.17 6.37
N ARG A 83 -12.63 14.15 6.37
CA ARG A 83 -13.21 13.61 5.14
C ARG A 83 -14.69 13.29 5.31
N ASN A 84 -15.45 13.50 4.23
CA ASN A 84 -16.81 13.01 4.09
C ASN A 84 -16.87 12.08 2.87
N ILE A 85 -17.05 10.79 3.12
CA ILE A 85 -17.09 9.75 2.10
C ILE A 85 -18.54 9.32 1.92
N ASN A 86 -19.12 9.61 0.75
CA ASN A 86 -20.39 9.00 0.37
C ASN A 86 -20.14 7.57 -0.07
N TYR A 87 -21.01 6.64 0.31
CA TYR A 87 -20.87 5.25 -0.08
C TYR A 87 -22.21 4.57 -0.42
N VAL A 88 -22.14 3.54 -1.25
CA VAL A 88 -23.22 2.58 -1.48
C VAL A 88 -22.62 1.18 -1.64
N ILE A 89 -23.30 0.16 -1.15
CA ILE A 89 -22.95 -1.23 -1.43
C ILE A 89 -23.84 -1.72 -2.58
N LYS A 90 -23.23 -2.13 -3.69
CA LYS A 90 -23.94 -2.61 -4.87
C LYS A 90 -23.07 -3.62 -5.64
N ASP A 91 -23.67 -4.74 -6.04
CA ASP A 91 -23.03 -5.81 -6.81
C ASP A 91 -21.70 -6.26 -6.16
N ASP A 92 -21.73 -6.48 -4.84
CA ASP A 92 -20.59 -6.84 -3.98
C ASP A 92 -19.48 -5.78 -3.83
N TYR A 93 -19.60 -4.64 -4.52
CA TYR A 93 -18.68 -3.52 -4.33
C TYR A 93 -19.15 -2.58 -3.22
N LEU A 94 -18.20 -2.13 -2.40
CA LEU A 94 -18.28 -0.84 -1.73
C LEU A 94 -17.89 0.24 -2.73
N ILE A 95 -18.86 1.04 -3.14
CA ILE A 95 -18.67 2.14 -4.07
C ILE A 95 -18.59 3.42 -3.27
N THR A 96 -17.49 4.16 -3.39
CA THR A 96 -17.30 5.43 -2.66
C THR A 96 -17.01 6.62 -3.55
N GLN A 97 -17.36 7.80 -3.03
CA GLN A 97 -17.09 9.09 -3.66
C GLN A 97 -16.83 10.15 -2.59
N GLU A 98 -15.71 10.85 -2.72
CA GLU A 98 -15.37 12.01 -1.90
C GLU A 98 -15.65 13.31 -2.67
N GLY A 99 -16.35 14.25 -2.04
CA GLY A 99 -16.66 15.56 -2.63
C GLY A 99 -17.62 15.52 -3.83
N LYS A 100 -17.75 16.65 -4.54
CA LYS A 100 -18.70 16.84 -5.65
C LYS A 100 -18.11 16.56 -7.04
N LYS A 101 -16.83 16.14 -7.14
CA LYS A 101 -16.16 16.00 -8.44
C LYS A 101 -15.50 14.64 -8.63
N GLY A 102 -16.08 13.88 -9.55
CA GLY A 102 -15.35 13.38 -10.71
C GLY A 102 -14.95 11.92 -10.66
N LYS A 103 -14.65 11.35 -9.50
CA LYS A 103 -14.18 9.96 -9.40
C LYS A 103 -15.07 9.10 -8.50
N ILE A 104 -15.18 7.83 -8.88
CA ILE A 104 -15.93 6.81 -8.17
C ILE A 104 -14.96 5.64 -7.95
N TYR A 105 -14.80 5.26 -6.69
CA TYR A 105 -13.89 4.20 -6.27
C TYR A 105 -14.70 2.93 -6.02
N TYR A 106 -14.22 1.81 -6.54
CA TYR A 106 -14.86 0.50 -6.41
C TYR A 106 -13.96 -0.40 -5.59
N PHE A 107 -14.44 -0.80 -4.41
CA PHE A 107 -13.71 -1.68 -3.52
C PHE A 107 -14.43 -3.02 -3.39
N LEU A 108 -13.65 -4.09 -3.31
CA LEU A 108 -14.14 -5.44 -2.97
C LEU A 108 -13.72 -5.78 -1.54
N LYS A 109 -14.45 -6.65 -0.85
CA LYS A 109 -13.92 -7.25 0.38
C LYS A 109 -12.69 -8.08 0.04
N SER A 110 -11.81 -8.26 1.03
CA SER A 110 -10.57 -9.01 0.84
C SER A 110 -10.79 -10.40 0.24
N ASP A 111 -11.81 -11.13 0.67
CA ASP A 111 -12.09 -12.48 0.18
C ASP A 111 -12.60 -12.46 -1.27
N ASP A 112 -13.59 -11.62 -1.57
CA ASP A 112 -14.13 -11.41 -2.94
C ASP A 112 -13.03 -10.93 -3.91
N PHE A 113 -12.10 -10.11 -3.41
CA PHE A 113 -10.95 -9.63 -4.19
C PHE A 113 -10.00 -10.78 -4.55
N VAL A 114 -9.71 -11.69 -3.62
CA VAL A 114 -8.87 -12.87 -3.86
C VAL A 114 -9.57 -13.87 -4.77
N GLU A 115 -10.89 -14.05 -4.64
CA GLU A 115 -11.68 -14.89 -5.54
C GLU A 115 -11.62 -14.37 -6.98
N LYS A 116 -11.82 -13.07 -7.17
CA LYS A 116 -11.71 -12.43 -8.49
C LYS A 116 -10.29 -12.46 -9.05
N TYR A 117 -9.27 -12.36 -8.19
CA TYR A 117 -7.86 -12.33 -8.57
C TYR A 117 -7.04 -13.42 -7.87
N PRO A 118 -7.16 -14.70 -8.26
CA PRO A 118 -6.57 -15.83 -7.53
C PRO A 118 -5.05 -15.81 -7.37
N TYR A 119 -4.33 -15.03 -8.19
CA TYR A 119 -2.88 -14.85 -8.08
C TYR A 119 -2.45 -14.10 -6.79
N PHE A 120 -3.42 -13.49 -6.09
CA PHE A 120 -3.29 -12.95 -4.75
C PHE A 120 -3.59 -13.96 -3.63
N SER A 121 -3.84 -15.23 -3.95
CA SER A 121 -3.88 -16.27 -2.91
C SER A 121 -2.51 -16.39 -2.24
N LEU A 122 -2.52 -16.65 -0.93
CA LEU A 122 -1.30 -16.91 -0.17
C LEU A 122 -0.54 -18.11 -0.78
N LYS A 123 0.69 -17.87 -1.22
CA LYS A 123 1.53 -18.88 -1.86
C LYS A 123 2.37 -19.60 -0.81
N GLU A 124 2.33 -20.92 -0.84
CA GLU A 124 3.18 -21.75 0.01
C GLU A 124 4.65 -21.60 -0.39
N THR A 125 5.54 -21.56 0.59
CA THR A 125 6.98 -21.68 0.41
C THR A 125 7.60 -22.41 1.61
N LYS A 126 8.86 -22.83 1.45
CA LYS A 126 9.62 -23.50 2.52
C LYS A 126 10.66 -22.55 3.09
N ARG A 127 10.73 -22.49 4.42
CA ARG A 127 11.78 -21.81 5.16
C ARG A 127 12.30 -22.74 6.25
N ASP A 128 13.56 -23.13 6.15
CA ASP A 128 14.23 -24.03 7.10
C ASP A 128 13.38 -25.28 7.44
N ASN A 129 12.89 -25.95 6.38
CA ASN A 129 11.98 -27.11 6.42
C ASN A 129 10.59 -26.87 7.05
N THR A 130 10.24 -25.64 7.40
CA THR A 130 8.88 -25.26 7.82
C THR A 130 8.11 -24.71 6.63
N ILE A 131 6.85 -25.15 6.50
CA ILE A 131 5.91 -24.59 5.53
C ILE A 131 5.43 -23.24 6.04
N VAL A 132 5.60 -22.21 5.22
CA VAL A 132 5.14 -20.83 5.49
C VAL A 132 4.46 -20.27 4.24
N TYR A 133 3.69 -19.21 4.42
CA TYR A 133 2.92 -18.60 3.35
C TYR A 133 3.38 -17.17 3.08
N ILE A 134 3.65 -16.82 1.82
CA ILE A 134 4.14 -15.49 1.44
C ILE A 134 3.02 -14.47 1.63
N ALA A 135 3.23 -13.50 2.51
CA ALA A 135 2.32 -12.37 2.70
C ALA A 135 2.31 -11.44 1.47
N ASN A 136 1.14 -10.87 1.18
CA ASN A 136 0.90 -10.09 -0.04
C ASN A 136 0.01 -8.85 0.17
N ASN A 137 -0.01 -8.30 1.39
CA ASN A 137 -0.72 -7.08 1.81
C ASN A 137 -2.26 -7.14 1.75
N LEU A 138 -2.85 -8.28 1.39
CA LEU A 138 -4.30 -8.46 1.27
C LEU A 138 -4.91 -9.13 2.49
N SER A 139 -4.53 -10.38 2.73
CA SER A 139 -5.10 -11.26 3.75
C SER A 139 -4.01 -11.82 4.67
N ASP A 140 -2.96 -11.03 4.89
CA ASP A 140 -1.81 -11.39 5.72
C ASP A 140 -2.01 -11.00 7.18
N TYR A 141 -1.94 -9.71 7.49
CA TYR A 141 -2.00 -9.23 8.87
C TYR A 141 -2.59 -7.82 8.98
N ILE A 142 -3.03 -7.48 10.18
CA ILE A 142 -3.41 -6.13 10.59
C ILE A 142 -2.37 -5.63 11.58
N PHE A 143 -1.88 -4.41 11.38
CA PHE A 143 -1.06 -3.72 12.38
C PHE A 143 -1.97 -2.82 13.23
N ASP A 144 -2.28 -3.26 14.44
CA ASP A 144 -3.18 -2.59 15.37
C ASP A 144 -2.46 -1.56 16.24
N ASN A 145 -2.01 -0.50 15.59
CA ASN A 145 -1.48 0.70 16.23
C ASN A 145 -2.15 1.95 15.62
N ASP A 146 -2.05 3.08 16.31
CA ASP A 146 -2.52 4.37 15.79
C ASP A 146 -1.63 4.87 14.64
N LEU A 147 -0.34 4.51 14.66
CA LEU A 147 0.61 4.71 13.56
C LEU A 147 0.53 3.54 12.57
N SER A 148 0.86 3.82 11.31
CA SER A 148 1.20 2.77 10.35
C SER A 148 2.42 1.97 10.85
N PHE A 149 2.65 0.76 10.33
CA PHE A 149 3.84 -0.01 10.70
C PHE A 149 5.12 0.77 10.37
N GLU A 150 5.16 1.37 9.20
CA GLU A 150 6.28 2.15 8.68
C GLU A 150 6.54 3.38 9.58
N ASP A 151 5.49 4.10 9.97
CA ASP A 151 5.61 5.24 10.90
C ASP A 151 6.04 4.79 12.29
N PHE A 152 5.47 3.71 12.82
CA PHE A 152 5.88 3.13 14.09
C PHE A 152 7.38 2.80 14.08
N MET A 153 7.85 2.13 13.04
CA MET A 153 9.26 1.78 12.89
C MET A 153 10.13 3.03 12.78
N SER A 154 9.71 4.06 12.03
CA SER A 154 10.50 5.29 11.89
C SER A 154 10.66 6.06 13.21
N GLN A 155 9.59 6.14 14.02
CA GLN A 155 9.56 6.97 15.23
C GLN A 155 10.18 6.27 16.45
N ASN A 156 10.13 4.94 16.50
CA ASN A 156 10.56 4.16 17.68
C ASN A 156 11.98 3.59 17.58
N ARG A 157 12.68 3.84 16.48
CA ARG A 157 14.07 3.46 16.30
C ARG A 157 15.03 4.39 17.03
N MET A 158 16.11 3.84 17.58
CA MET A 158 17.15 4.62 18.24
C MET A 158 17.97 5.43 17.24
N LEU A 159 18.16 4.91 16.03
CA LEU A 159 18.93 5.57 14.97
C LEU A 159 18.06 6.40 14.01
N ARG A 160 16.87 6.84 14.45
CA ARG A 160 15.93 7.61 13.61
C ARG A 160 16.50 8.96 13.13
N ASP A 161 17.35 9.58 13.94
CA ASP A 161 17.96 10.89 13.66
C ASP A 161 19.31 10.78 12.92
N ARG A 162 19.67 9.57 12.46
CA ARG A 162 20.91 9.35 11.71
C ARG A 162 20.87 10.13 10.39
N PRO A 163 21.86 10.98 10.09
CA PRO A 163 21.83 11.83 8.91
C PRO A 163 21.96 11.02 7.63
N SER A 164 21.16 11.35 6.62
CA SER A 164 21.10 10.65 5.32
C SER A 164 22.47 10.48 4.66
N LYS A 165 23.34 11.50 4.75
CA LYS A 165 24.70 11.46 4.19
C LYS A 165 25.58 10.32 4.72
N SER A 166 25.30 9.82 5.94
CA SER A 166 26.05 8.76 6.60
C SER A 166 25.68 7.34 6.14
N PHE A 167 24.72 7.20 5.23
CA PHE A 167 24.34 5.92 4.66
C PHE A 167 25.15 5.61 3.39
N ASP A 168 25.92 4.53 3.45
CA ASP A 168 26.65 3.96 2.29
C ASP A 168 25.75 3.07 1.44
N ASN A 169 24.86 2.33 2.08
CA ASN A 169 23.79 1.58 1.43
C ASN A 169 22.46 2.30 1.71
N LEU A 170 21.54 2.31 0.76
CA LEU A 170 20.26 3.02 0.89
C LEU A 170 19.06 2.09 0.92
N TYR A 171 19.26 0.78 0.76
CA TYR A 171 18.20 -0.19 0.70
C TYR A 171 18.40 -1.26 1.77
N PHE A 172 17.45 -1.32 2.68
CA PHE A 172 17.34 -2.35 3.68
C PHE A 172 16.22 -3.32 3.29
N LYS A 173 16.45 -4.62 3.46
CA LYS A 173 15.41 -5.65 3.27
C LYS A 173 15.52 -6.69 4.36
N ILE A 174 14.40 -6.99 4.99
CA ILE A 174 14.27 -7.96 6.09
C ILE A 174 13.13 -8.91 5.82
N GLU A 175 13.29 -10.15 6.25
CA GLU A 175 12.26 -11.16 6.24
C GLU A 175 12.11 -11.79 7.62
N PHE A 176 10.88 -12.05 8.04
CA PHE A 176 10.59 -12.74 9.30
C PHE A 176 9.32 -13.57 9.18
N ILE A 177 9.14 -14.52 10.09
CA ILE A 177 7.89 -15.28 10.18
C ILE A 177 6.99 -14.62 11.22
N LEU A 178 5.79 -14.22 10.80
CA LEU A 178 4.69 -13.91 11.69
C LEU A 178 3.83 -15.17 11.84
N THR A 179 3.91 -15.80 13.00
CA THR A 179 3.15 -17.02 13.27
C THR A 179 1.65 -16.76 13.32
N LYS A 180 0.85 -17.81 13.16
CA LYS A 180 -0.62 -17.74 13.38
C LYS A 180 -1.03 -17.25 14.78
N ASN A 181 -0.11 -17.30 15.75
CA ASN A 181 -0.31 -16.83 17.12
C ASN A 181 0.30 -15.44 17.37
N ASN A 182 0.51 -14.65 16.32
CA ASN A 182 1.00 -13.26 16.40
C ASN A 182 2.42 -13.11 17.00
N LYS A 183 3.27 -14.13 16.83
CA LYS A 183 4.69 -14.11 17.24
C LYS A 183 5.62 -13.91 16.07
N ILE A 184 6.63 -13.05 16.24
CA ILE A 184 7.71 -12.83 15.28
C ILE A 184 8.85 -13.80 15.61
N LYS A 185 9.24 -14.61 14.62
CA LYS A 185 10.41 -15.51 14.72
C LYS A 185 11.23 -15.49 13.43
N ASP A 186 12.39 -16.13 13.48
CA ASP A 186 13.25 -16.41 12.32
C ASP A 186 13.54 -15.17 11.48
N ILE A 187 13.95 -14.08 12.13
CA ILE A 187 14.27 -12.81 11.48
C ILE A 187 15.57 -12.95 10.69
N LYS A 188 15.57 -12.56 9.41
CA LYS A 188 16.72 -12.60 8.51
C LYS A 188 16.87 -11.27 7.77
N ILE A 189 18.06 -10.69 7.85
CA ILE A 189 18.44 -9.55 7.02
C ILE A 189 18.83 -10.07 5.63
N ILE A 190 18.17 -9.57 4.60
CA ILE A 190 18.43 -9.91 3.18
C ILE A 190 19.35 -8.86 2.54
N LYS A 191 19.11 -7.58 2.84
CA LYS A 191 19.96 -6.45 2.45
C LYS A 191 20.20 -5.59 3.66
N SER A 192 21.47 -5.43 4.03
CA SER A 192 21.91 -4.68 5.19
C SER A 192 22.24 -3.24 4.82
N ILE A 193 21.99 -2.32 5.75
CA ILE A 193 22.57 -0.97 5.69
C ILE A 193 23.96 -1.05 6.35
N ASP A 194 23.97 -1.41 7.63
CA ASP A 194 25.12 -1.80 8.43
C ASP A 194 24.64 -2.48 9.72
N THR A 195 25.57 -3.09 10.47
CA THR A 195 25.26 -3.85 11.69
C THR A 195 24.50 -3.04 12.74
N ALA A 196 24.81 -1.74 12.90
CA ALA A 196 24.14 -0.89 13.88
C ALA A 196 22.68 -0.64 13.50
N TYR A 197 22.44 -0.33 12.22
CA TYR A 197 21.10 -0.20 11.67
C TYR A 197 20.30 -1.49 11.80
N ASP A 198 20.89 -2.63 11.44
CA ASP A 198 20.22 -3.93 11.45
C ASP A 198 19.76 -4.30 12.86
N ASN A 199 20.63 -4.14 13.87
CA ASN A 199 20.31 -4.41 15.27
C ASN A 199 19.20 -3.51 15.81
N ASP A 200 19.25 -2.21 15.49
CA ASP A 200 18.22 -1.24 15.88
C ASP A 200 16.86 -1.54 15.23
N TYR A 201 16.86 -1.91 13.95
CA TYR A 201 15.65 -2.32 13.24
C TYR A 201 15.04 -3.59 13.85
N ILE A 202 15.85 -4.63 14.10
CA ILE A 202 15.40 -5.89 14.71
C ILE A 202 14.83 -5.64 16.11
N SER A 203 15.50 -4.82 16.93
CA SER A 203 15.03 -4.47 18.27
C SER A 203 13.66 -3.78 18.21
N THR A 204 13.48 -2.84 17.29
CA THR A 204 12.21 -2.12 17.12
C THR A 204 11.12 -3.02 16.55
N LEU A 205 11.44 -3.89 15.59
CA LEU A 205 10.53 -4.88 15.05
C LEU A 205 9.99 -5.81 16.16
N LYS A 206 10.86 -6.30 17.05
CA LYS A 206 10.43 -7.13 18.20
C LYS A 206 9.49 -6.37 19.14
N LYS A 207 9.71 -5.07 19.37
CA LYS A 207 8.80 -4.23 20.18
C LYS A 207 7.42 -4.06 19.52
N SER A 208 7.37 -4.11 18.19
CA SER A 208 6.13 -3.98 17.41
C SER A 208 5.27 -5.26 17.40
N GLU A 209 5.81 -6.41 17.82
CA GLU A 209 5.13 -7.73 17.80
C GLU A 209 3.70 -7.67 18.36
N LYS A 210 3.52 -6.98 19.49
CA LYS A 210 2.22 -6.87 20.18
C LYS A 210 1.10 -6.21 19.36
N PHE A 211 1.44 -5.52 18.28
CA PHE A 211 0.48 -4.86 17.40
C PHE A 211 0.14 -5.69 16.17
N PHE A 212 0.89 -6.75 15.87
CA PHE A 212 0.56 -7.64 14.76
C PHE A 212 -0.65 -8.52 15.10
N LYS A 213 -1.63 -8.54 14.21
CA LYS A 213 -2.74 -9.50 14.20
C LYS A 213 -2.72 -10.25 12.88
N ASN A 214 -2.20 -11.46 12.90
CA ASN A 214 -2.28 -12.40 11.79
C ASN A 214 -3.72 -12.89 11.65
N ILE A 215 -4.34 -12.57 10.52
CA ILE A 215 -5.73 -12.92 10.22
C ILE A 215 -5.86 -14.08 9.24
N SER A 216 -4.73 -14.65 8.81
CA SER A 216 -4.67 -15.71 7.79
C SER A 216 -4.77 -17.13 8.34
N GLU A 217 -4.71 -17.29 9.66
CA GLU A 217 -4.62 -18.57 10.39
C GLU A 217 -3.36 -19.42 10.05
N LYS A 218 -2.44 -18.87 9.26
CA LYS A 218 -1.22 -19.53 8.75
C LYS A 218 0.04 -18.84 9.26
N ASP A 219 1.17 -19.55 9.30
CA ASP A 219 2.47 -18.90 9.52
C ASP A 219 2.87 -18.15 8.24
N LEU A 220 3.08 -16.84 8.37
CA LEU A 220 3.33 -15.94 7.25
C LEU A 220 4.79 -15.56 7.14
N LEU A 221 5.36 -15.68 5.95
CA LEU A 221 6.63 -15.06 5.59
C LEU A 221 6.37 -13.60 5.22
N ILE A 222 6.76 -12.69 6.11
CA ILE A 222 6.67 -11.26 5.90
C ILE A 222 7.99 -10.74 5.34
N THR A 223 7.91 -9.94 4.28
CA THR A 223 9.04 -9.18 3.74
C THR A 223 8.77 -7.71 3.93
N LYS A 224 9.74 -6.99 4.51
CA LYS A 224 9.71 -5.53 4.62
C LYS A 224 10.98 -4.95 4.04
N ASP A 225 10.82 -3.81 3.36
CA ASP A 225 11.94 -3.05 2.83
C ASP A 225 11.85 -1.59 3.26
N VAL A 226 13.03 -0.96 3.37
CA VAL A 226 13.16 0.45 3.70
C VAL A 226 14.16 1.08 2.76
N ASN A 227 13.75 2.18 2.16
CA ASN A 227 14.57 2.98 1.25
C ASN A 227 14.97 4.28 1.97
N HIS A 228 16.27 4.54 2.02
CA HIS A 228 16.85 5.77 2.53
C HIS A 228 17.10 6.76 1.40
N LEU A 229 16.85 8.03 1.69
CA LEU A 229 17.17 9.11 0.78
C LEU A 229 18.63 9.52 0.96
N LYS A 230 19.26 10.00 -0.12
CA LYS A 230 20.57 10.66 -0.08
C LYS A 230 20.59 11.77 -1.12
N TRP A 231 20.87 13.01 -0.70
CA TRP A 231 20.80 14.18 -1.56
C TRP A 231 21.86 14.15 -2.65
N ALA A 232 21.57 14.75 -3.81
CA ALA A 232 22.49 14.78 -4.95
C ALA A 232 23.87 15.37 -4.62
N ASN A 233 23.91 16.37 -3.73
CA ASN A 233 25.14 17.02 -3.27
C ASN A 233 26.01 16.10 -2.38
N ASP A 234 25.41 15.08 -1.74
CA ASP A 234 26.12 14.10 -0.91
C ASP A 234 26.64 12.90 -1.72
N LEU A 235 26.44 12.91 -3.05
CA LEU A 235 26.87 11.82 -3.92
C LEU A 235 28.28 12.08 -4.45
N THR A 236 29.05 11.01 -4.55
CA THR A 236 30.36 11.02 -5.22
C THR A 236 30.33 10.27 -6.54
N ASN A 237 29.41 9.31 -6.69
CA ASN A 237 29.27 8.51 -7.91
C ASN A 237 28.59 9.32 -9.04
N THR A 238 29.22 9.32 -10.21
CA THR A 238 28.75 10.05 -11.39
C THR A 238 27.42 9.54 -11.95
N ASP A 239 27.20 8.23 -11.98
CA ASP A 239 25.94 7.64 -12.47
C ASP A 239 24.79 7.92 -11.51
N GLU A 240 25.04 7.92 -10.20
CA GLU A 240 24.03 8.31 -9.21
C GLU A 240 23.64 9.80 -9.34
N LYS A 241 24.60 10.69 -9.62
CA LYS A 241 24.28 12.10 -9.95
C LYS A 241 23.48 12.22 -11.24
N LYS A 242 23.87 11.47 -12.28
CA LYS A 242 23.12 11.42 -13.55
C LYS A 242 21.70 10.92 -13.35
N LEU A 243 21.47 9.94 -12.48
CA LEU A 243 20.14 9.45 -12.14
C LEU A 243 19.21 10.59 -11.69
N TYR A 244 19.69 11.48 -10.82
CA TYR A 244 18.91 12.64 -10.37
C TYR A 244 18.53 13.57 -11.53
N ILE A 245 19.49 13.87 -12.41
CA ILE A 245 19.29 14.76 -13.56
C ILE A 245 18.30 14.14 -14.56
N LEU A 246 18.54 12.90 -14.96
CA LEU A 246 17.69 12.18 -15.91
C LEU A 246 16.27 12.00 -15.36
N ARG A 247 16.14 11.63 -14.08
CA ARG A 247 14.81 11.50 -13.46
C ARG A 247 14.05 12.81 -13.47
N ALA A 248 14.68 13.93 -13.10
CA ALA A 248 14.03 15.23 -13.13
C ALA A 248 13.54 15.60 -14.54
N LYS A 249 14.40 15.42 -15.55
CA LYS A 249 14.08 15.70 -16.96
C LYS A 249 12.99 14.77 -17.51
N GLY A 250 13.07 13.48 -17.21
CA GLY A 250 12.05 12.50 -17.64
C GLY A 250 10.69 12.79 -17.03
N MET A 251 10.65 13.18 -15.75
CA MET A 251 9.40 13.59 -15.08
C MET A 251 8.82 14.88 -15.66
N GLU A 252 9.65 15.84 -16.08
CA GLU A 252 9.19 17.07 -16.75
C GLU A 252 8.44 16.74 -18.06
N TYR A 253 9.03 15.89 -18.91
CA TYR A 253 8.36 15.44 -20.15
C TYR A 253 7.12 14.60 -19.87
N TYR A 254 7.18 13.68 -18.90
CA TYR A 254 6.03 12.87 -18.52
C TYR A 254 4.84 13.74 -18.06
N ASN A 255 5.10 14.72 -17.18
CA ASN A 255 4.05 15.58 -16.63
C ASN A 255 3.46 16.55 -17.66
N SER A 256 4.19 16.85 -18.73
CA SER A 256 3.71 17.63 -19.88
C SER A 256 3.11 16.77 -21.00
N ASN A 257 2.98 15.45 -20.78
CA ASN A 257 2.51 14.44 -21.74
C ASN A 257 3.38 14.33 -23.03
N ASP A 258 4.63 14.78 -22.99
CA ASP A 258 5.61 14.55 -24.05
C ASP A 258 6.23 13.14 -23.89
N PHE A 259 5.41 12.13 -24.14
CA PHE A 259 5.76 10.73 -23.82
C PHE A 259 6.93 10.19 -24.65
N GLU A 260 7.10 10.62 -25.91
CA GLU A 260 8.25 10.21 -26.73
C GLU A 260 9.56 10.66 -26.10
N LYS A 261 9.68 11.93 -25.68
CA LYS A 261 10.89 12.39 -24.97
C LYS A 261 11.04 11.79 -23.58
N ALA A 262 9.94 11.56 -22.86
CA ALA A 262 9.98 10.88 -21.58
C ALA A 262 10.58 9.47 -21.73
N ILE A 263 10.19 8.73 -22.79
CA ILE A 263 10.73 7.41 -23.12
C ILE A 263 12.24 7.47 -23.33
N GLU A 264 12.72 8.39 -24.17
CA GLU A 264 14.16 8.57 -24.44
C GLU A 264 14.96 8.71 -23.14
N ILE A 265 14.53 9.64 -22.26
CA ILE A 265 15.21 9.92 -21.01
C ILE A 265 15.14 8.77 -20.01
N PHE A 266 13.98 8.13 -19.85
CA PHE A 266 13.86 7.01 -18.92
C PHE A 266 14.60 5.75 -19.40
N PHE A 267 14.75 5.54 -20.71
CA PHE A 267 15.61 4.46 -21.22
C PHE A 267 17.09 4.68 -20.90
N GLU A 268 17.57 5.93 -20.87
CA GLU A 268 18.94 6.22 -20.45
C GLU A 268 19.20 5.77 -19.00
N ILE A 269 18.19 5.86 -18.12
CA ILE A 269 18.30 5.43 -16.71
C ILE A 269 18.60 3.93 -16.60
N GLU A 270 18.06 3.09 -17.49
CA GLU A 270 18.31 1.64 -17.48
C GLU A 270 19.78 1.28 -17.72
N ASN A 271 20.57 2.19 -18.30
CA ASN A 271 21.98 1.98 -18.62
C ASN A 271 22.94 2.49 -17.52
N LEU A 272 22.43 3.12 -16.46
CA LEU A 272 23.25 3.62 -15.36
C LEU A 272 23.75 2.48 -14.47
N LYS A 273 25.02 2.53 -14.05
CA LYS A 273 25.62 1.52 -13.17
C LYS A 273 25.37 1.88 -11.70
N ILE A 274 24.12 1.73 -11.27
CA ILE A 274 23.71 1.93 -9.87
C ILE A 274 23.79 0.61 -9.11
N LYS A 275 24.32 0.64 -7.89
CA LYS A 275 24.35 -0.56 -7.03
C LYS A 275 22.93 -0.98 -6.67
N ASP A 276 22.69 -2.29 -6.61
CA ASP A 276 21.38 -2.91 -6.34
C ASP A 276 20.77 -2.57 -4.97
N ASN A 277 21.58 -2.04 -4.05
CA ASN A 277 21.18 -1.63 -2.73
C ASN A 277 21.07 -0.09 -2.59
N ARG A 278 20.90 0.61 -3.72
CA ARG A 278 20.78 2.07 -3.77
C ARG A 278 19.71 2.51 -4.77
N PHE A 279 18.90 3.51 -4.37
CA PHE A 279 17.91 4.18 -5.23
C PHE A 279 16.83 3.28 -5.86
N ASN A 280 16.50 2.15 -5.24
CA ASN A 280 15.50 1.20 -5.77
C ASN A 280 14.14 1.86 -6.03
N THR A 281 13.67 2.74 -5.14
CA THR A 281 12.42 3.50 -5.35
C THR A 281 12.48 4.42 -6.57
N PHE A 282 13.61 5.09 -6.82
CA PHE A 282 13.75 6.00 -7.96
C PHE A 282 13.77 5.23 -9.28
N ILE A 283 14.47 4.09 -9.30
CA ILE A 283 14.53 3.21 -10.47
C ILE A 283 13.14 2.58 -10.71
N LYS A 284 12.47 2.11 -9.66
CA LYS A 284 11.09 1.58 -9.73
C LYS A 284 10.14 2.62 -10.33
N ASP A 285 10.10 3.83 -9.77
CA ASP A 285 9.22 4.91 -10.25
C ASP A 285 9.54 5.28 -11.71
N SER A 286 10.82 5.41 -12.07
CA SER A 286 11.25 5.70 -13.44
C SER A 286 10.78 4.62 -14.43
N ARG A 287 10.88 3.34 -14.05
CA ARG A 287 10.38 2.22 -14.86
C ARG A 287 8.86 2.25 -15.02
N ILE A 288 8.11 2.55 -13.96
CA ILE A 288 6.65 2.68 -14.06
C ILE A 288 6.29 3.80 -15.04
N LYS A 289 6.94 4.97 -14.93
CA LYS A 289 6.71 6.11 -15.82
C LYS A 289 7.12 5.82 -17.26
N LEU A 290 8.20 5.07 -17.47
CA LEU A 290 8.59 4.55 -18.78
C LEU A 290 7.51 3.62 -19.35
N GLY A 291 7.05 2.63 -18.59
CA GLY A 291 6.00 1.71 -18.99
C GLY A 291 4.72 2.42 -19.40
N ILE A 292 4.28 3.41 -18.63
CA ILE A 292 3.10 4.24 -18.95
C ILE A 292 3.33 5.06 -20.23
N SER A 293 4.51 5.67 -20.40
CA SER A 293 4.83 6.45 -21.60
C SER A 293 4.85 5.57 -22.86
N LEU A 294 5.37 4.34 -22.74
CA LEU A 294 5.34 3.33 -23.81
C LEU A 294 3.90 2.95 -24.17
N LEU A 295 3.01 2.73 -23.18
CA LEU A 295 1.59 2.51 -23.46
C LEU A 295 0.95 3.71 -24.17
N ALA A 296 1.25 4.93 -23.72
CA ALA A 296 0.70 6.16 -24.30
C ALA A 296 1.11 6.38 -25.76
N THR A 297 2.22 5.76 -26.19
CA THR A 297 2.75 5.82 -27.57
C THR A 297 2.47 4.54 -28.36
N GLY A 298 1.63 3.64 -27.85
CA GLY A 298 1.23 2.40 -28.53
C GLY A 298 2.27 1.26 -28.52
N LYS A 299 3.35 1.40 -27.75
CA LYS A 299 4.45 0.43 -27.64
C LYS A 299 4.15 -0.64 -26.56
N ASN A 300 3.02 -1.34 -26.69
CA ASN A 300 2.45 -2.20 -25.64
C ASN A 300 3.39 -3.33 -25.19
N GLU A 301 4.02 -4.06 -26.11
CA GLU A 301 4.94 -5.16 -25.76
C GLU A 301 6.13 -4.65 -24.92
N ALA A 302 6.73 -3.53 -25.33
CA ALA A 302 7.83 -2.90 -24.59
C ALA A 302 7.37 -2.40 -23.21
N ALA A 303 6.14 -1.87 -23.12
CA ALA A 303 5.55 -1.48 -21.84
C ALA A 303 5.38 -2.68 -20.90
N CYS A 304 4.84 -3.80 -21.39
CA CYS A 304 4.65 -5.02 -20.62
C CYS A 304 5.97 -5.60 -20.13
N ASN A 305 6.98 -5.64 -20.99
CA ASN A 305 8.34 -6.03 -20.59
C ASN A 305 8.91 -5.10 -19.51
N THR A 306 8.62 -3.80 -19.59
CA THR A 306 9.05 -2.82 -18.59
C THR A 306 8.34 -3.02 -17.25
N PHE A 307 7.02 -3.23 -17.24
CA PHE A 307 6.27 -3.50 -16.01
C PHE A 307 6.69 -4.83 -15.36
N ASN A 308 6.96 -5.86 -16.15
CA ASN A 308 7.44 -7.15 -15.63
C ASN A 308 8.84 -7.07 -15.00
N LYS A 309 9.65 -6.05 -15.31
CA LYS A 309 10.90 -5.75 -14.57
C LYS A 309 10.66 -5.09 -13.21
N VAL A 310 9.50 -4.47 -13.01
CA VAL A 310 9.11 -3.82 -11.75
C VAL A 310 8.52 -4.86 -10.79
N GLY A 311 7.61 -5.68 -11.28
CA GLY A 311 6.89 -6.64 -10.46
C GLY A 311 5.98 -7.54 -11.28
N ASN A 312 4.91 -8.02 -10.67
CA ASN A 312 3.90 -8.83 -11.32
C ASN A 312 2.49 -8.34 -10.92
N LYS A 313 1.44 -9.08 -11.26
CA LYS A 313 0.06 -8.71 -10.99
C LYS A 313 -0.28 -8.52 -9.49
N THR A 314 0.58 -8.96 -8.57
CA THR A 314 0.43 -8.68 -7.13
C THR A 314 0.98 -7.32 -6.69
N ASP A 315 1.70 -6.60 -7.56
CA ASP A 315 2.18 -5.24 -7.29
C ASP A 315 1.12 -4.23 -7.73
N PHE A 316 0.44 -3.62 -6.76
CA PHE A 316 -0.64 -2.66 -6.98
C PHE A 316 -0.22 -1.42 -7.80
N ASP A 317 1.05 -1.04 -7.82
CA ASP A 317 1.53 0.12 -8.58
C ASP A 317 1.48 -0.13 -10.09
N ILE A 318 1.49 -1.40 -10.50
CA ILE A 318 1.50 -1.81 -11.91
C ILE A 318 0.41 -2.80 -12.31
N ARG A 319 -0.34 -3.34 -11.34
CA ARG A 319 -1.34 -4.40 -11.53
C ARG A 319 -2.31 -4.09 -12.66
N ASN A 320 -2.96 -2.94 -12.62
CA ASN A 320 -4.02 -2.62 -13.58
C ASN A 320 -3.44 -2.47 -14.99
N PHE A 321 -2.20 -1.96 -15.13
CA PHE A 321 -1.53 -1.96 -16.42
C PHE A 321 -1.27 -3.38 -16.95
N LEU A 322 -0.81 -4.29 -16.09
CA LEU A 322 -0.58 -5.69 -16.47
C LEU A 322 -1.87 -6.44 -16.83
N ILE A 323 -2.97 -6.16 -16.12
CA ILE A 323 -4.28 -6.74 -16.41
C ILE A 323 -4.80 -6.23 -17.75
N ASP A 324 -4.82 -4.91 -17.92
CA ASP A 324 -5.53 -4.26 -19.03
C ASP A 324 -4.75 -4.33 -20.36
N PHE A 325 -3.42 -4.37 -20.32
CA PHE A 325 -2.59 -4.24 -21.53
C PHE A 325 -1.65 -5.42 -21.82
N CYS A 326 -1.37 -6.28 -20.84
CA CYS A 326 -0.32 -7.31 -20.97
C CYS A 326 -0.83 -8.74 -20.94
N SER A 327 -2.15 -8.92 -20.81
CA SER A 327 -2.78 -10.24 -20.76
C SER A 327 -3.31 -10.60 -22.15
N ASN A 328 -2.40 -11.00 -23.05
CA ASN A 328 -2.70 -11.73 -24.29
C ASN A 328 -1.99 -13.08 -24.25
#